data_AF-A0A136L0K0-F1
#
_entry.id   AF-A0A136L0K0-F1
#
_cell.length_a   1.000
_cell.length_b   1.000
_cell.length_c   1.000
_cell.angle_alpha   90.00
_cell.angle_beta   90.00
_cell.angle_gamma   90.00
#
_symmetry.space_group_name_H-M   'P 1'
#
loop_
_entity.id
_entity.type
_entity.pdbx_description
1 polymer ?
#
loop_
_entity_poly.entity_id
_entity_poly.type
_entity_poly.pdbx_seq_one_letter_code
_entity_poly.pdbx_strand_id
1 'polypeptide(L)' 'MAYSHTNSKGTTYYLHSNGKMFFFSKEIKEGALDAVPAGYNVVEMKTGMLVLKKVQPADAEKPAESGS' A
#
# COMPACT_ATOMS: atom_id res chain seq x y z
N MET A 1 -7.45 11.25 1.32
CA MET A 1 -7.12 10.82 -0.05
C MET A 1 -6.55 9.42 0.02
N ALA A 2 -7.00 8.48 -0.83
CA ALA A 2 -6.50 7.11 -0.82
C ALA A 2 -4.99 7.04 -1.14
N TYR A 3 -4.25 6.21 -0.40
CA TYR A 3 -2.84 5.92 -0.64
C TYR A 3 -2.70 5.29 -2.02
N SER A 4 -1.86 5.89 -2.86
CA SER A 4 -1.58 5.40 -4.22
C SER A 4 -0.11 5.02 -4.36
N HIS A 5 0.14 3.97 -5.13
CA HIS A 5 1.48 3.47 -5.41
C HIS A 5 1.56 2.99 -6.86
N THR A 6 2.59 3.44 -7.57
CA THR A 6 2.83 3.06 -8.96
C THR A 6 3.84 1.93 -8.99
N ASN A 7 3.46 0.81 -9.59
CA ASN A 7 4.38 -0.32 -9.76
C ASN A 7 5.47 0.00 -10.80
N SER A 8 6.48 -0.86 -10.90
CA SER A 8 7.57 -0.70 -11.87
C SER A 8 7.11 -0.76 -13.33
N LYS A 9 5.87 -1.17 -13.60
CA LYS A 9 5.23 -1.17 -14.92
C LYS A 9 4.50 0.14 -15.24
N GLY A 10 4.53 1.14 -14.35
CA GLY A 10 3.83 2.41 -14.54
C GLY A 10 2.32 2.34 -14.26
N THR A 11 1.83 1.27 -13.63
CA THR A 11 0.43 1.13 -13.25
C THR A 11 0.24 1.63 -11.82
N THR A 12 -0.60 2.65 -11.66
CA THR A 12 -1.00 3.16 -10.35
C THR A 12 -2.09 2.29 -9.73
N TYR A 13 -1.87 1.92 -8.48
CA TYR A 13 -2.85 1.24 -7.66
C TYR A 13 -3.10 2.01 -6.37
N TYR A 14 -4.25 1.80 -5.78
CA TYR A 14 -4.73 2.40 -4.56
C TYR A 14 -4.87 1.32 -3.50
N LEU A 15 -4.46 1.62 -2.28
CA LEU A 15 -4.56 0.70 -1.16
C LEU A 15 -6.02 0.59 -0.71
N HIS A 16 -6.48 -0.64 -0.57
CA HIS A 16 -7.81 -1.01 -0.12
C HIS A 16 -7.74 -2.05 1.00
N SER A 17 -8.76 -2.04 1.86
CA SER A 17 -8.97 -3.03 2.89
C SER A 17 -10.39 -3.54 2.85
N ASN A 18 -10.55 -4.86 2.96
CA ASN A 18 -11.84 -5.49 3.20
C ASN A 18 -12.00 -5.87 4.69
N GLY A 19 -11.25 -5.23 5.58
CA GLY A 19 -11.18 -5.51 7.03
C GLY A 19 -10.41 -6.80 7.39
N LYS A 20 -10.36 -7.78 6.50
CA LYS A 20 -9.62 -9.04 6.68
C LYS A 20 -8.27 -9.07 5.96
N MET A 21 -8.16 -8.37 4.83
CA MET A 21 -6.98 -8.37 3.98
C MET A 21 -6.81 -7.00 3.33
N PHE A 22 -5.56 -6.60 3.15
CA PHE A 22 -5.18 -5.40 2.42
C PHE A 22 -4.74 -5.76 1.01
N PHE A 23 -5.20 -5.00 0.02
CA PHE A 23 -4.92 -5.24 -1.39
C PHE A 23 -4.86 -3.93 -2.17
N PHE A 24 -4.22 -3.97 -3.32
CA PHE A 24 -4.08 -2.81 -4.20
C PHE A 24 -5.02 -2.94 -5.41
N SER A 25 -5.83 -1.91 -5.65
CA SER A 25 -6.81 -1.84 -6.75
C SER A 25 -6.52 -0.68 -7.68
N LYS A 26 -6.85 -0.78 -8.97
CA LYS A 26 -6.64 0.33 -9.93
C LYS A 26 -7.67 1.46 -9.79
N GLU A 27 -8.74 1.21 -9.05
CA GLU A 27 -9.84 2.14 -8.81
C GLU A 27 -9.96 2.40 -7.32
N ILE A 28 -10.29 3.65 -6.97
CA ILE A 28 -10.65 4.04 -5.60
C ILE A 28 -12.14 3.72 -5.41
N LYS A 29 -12.45 2.91 -4.41
CA LYS A 29 -13.80 2.46 -4.02
C LYS A 29 -13.95 2.53 -2.50
N GLU A 30 -15.10 2.08 -1.99
CA GLU A 30 -15.30 1.90 -0.56
C GLU A 30 -14.25 0.93 0.03
N GLY A 31 -13.65 1.31 1.17
CA GLY A 31 -12.54 0.58 1.79
C GLY A 31 -11.15 1.01 1.33
N ALA A 32 -11.02 2.08 0.53
CA ALA A 32 -9.72 2.69 0.27
C ALA A 32 -9.11 3.25 1.57
N LEU A 33 -7.81 3.03 1.77
CA LEU A 33 -7.08 3.54 2.92
C LEU A 33 -6.25 4.73 2.53
N ASP A 34 -6.20 5.74 3.39
CA ASP A 34 -5.38 6.93 3.18
C ASP A 34 -3.88 6.69 3.44
N ALA A 35 -3.54 5.64 4.18
CA ALA A 35 -2.16 5.30 4.51
C ALA A 35 -1.93 3.79 4.67
N VAL A 36 -0.68 3.37 4.53
CA VAL A 36 -0.26 1.99 4.83
C VAL A 36 -0.29 1.79 6.35
N PRO A 37 -0.96 0.75 6.87
CA PRO A 37 -1.00 0.48 8.30
C PRO A 37 0.39 0.17 8.87
N ALA A 38 0.64 0.61 10.10
CA ALA A 38 1.90 0.37 10.80
C ALA A 38 2.24 -1.13 10.89
N GLY A 39 3.50 -1.48 10.67
CA GLY A 39 3.96 -2.88 10.62
C GLY A 39 3.66 -3.60 9.30
N TYR A 40 3.28 -2.86 8.26
CA TYR A 40 3.17 -3.38 6.90
C TYR A 40 4.04 -2.56 5.96
N ASN A 41 4.60 -3.22 4.95
CA ASN A 41 5.35 -2.59 3.88
C ASN A 41 4.76 -2.97 2.52
N VAL A 42 4.82 -2.06 1.55
CA VAL A 42 4.37 -2.31 0.19
C VAL A 42 5.44 -3.11 -0.54
N VAL A 43 5.04 -4.23 -1.15
CA VAL A 43 5.95 -5.10 -1.88
C VAL A 43 5.36 -5.40 -3.25
N GLU A 44 6.19 -5.25 -4.28
CA GLU A 44 5.85 -5.65 -5.64
C GLU A 44 6.23 -7.12 -5.88
N MET A 45 5.25 -7.91 -6.30
CA MET A 45 5.47 -9.27 -6.77
C MET A 45 6.03 -9.27 -8.20
N LYS A 46 6.73 -10.32 -8.61
CA LYS A 46 7.24 -10.49 -9.99
C LYS A 46 6.17 -10.38 -11.08
N THR A 47 4.91 -10.62 -10.75
CA THR A 47 3.77 -10.43 -11.65
C THR A 47 3.43 -8.95 -11.90
N GLY A 48 3.97 -8.03 -11.09
CA GLY A 48 3.65 -6.60 -11.07
C GLY A 48 2.46 -6.26 -10.16
N MET A 49 2.03 -7.19 -9.30
CA MET A 49 1.00 -6.95 -8.28
C MET A 49 1.63 -6.35 -7.02
N LEU A 50 1.04 -5.28 -6.51
CA LEU A 50 1.41 -4.67 -5.24
C LEU A 50 0.62 -5.34 -4.11
N VAL A 51 1.30 -5.72 -3.03
CA VAL A 51 0.69 -6.31 -1.84
C VAL A 51 1.30 -5.70 -0.59
N LEU A 52 0.58 -5.77 0.53
CA LEU A 52 1.17 -5.47 1.83
C LEU A 52 1.79 -6.73 2.43
N LYS A 53 3.05 -6.62 2.83
CA LYS A 53 3.75 -7.65 3.60
C LYS A 53 3.94 -7.15 5.02
N LYS A 54 3.60 -7.99 5.99
CA LYS A 54 3.83 -7.69 7.41
C LYS A 54 5.34 -7.65 7.64
N VAL A 55 5.85 -6.48 7.97
CA VAL A 55 7.23 -6.28 8.44
C VAL A 55 7.17 -6.24 9.95
N GLN A 56 8.09 -6.91 10.62
CA GLN A 56 8.13 -6.86 12.07
C GLN A 56 8.28 -5.39 12.51
N PRO A 57 7.62 -4.97 13.60
CA PRO A 57 7.52 -3.55 13.99
C PRO A 57 8.86 -2.86 14.28
N ALA A 58 9.99 -3.60 14.29
CA ALA A 58 11.33 -3.03 14.44
C ALA A 58 11.87 -2.33 13.17
N ASP A 59 11.32 -2.61 11.98
CA ASP A 59 11.82 -2.07 10.70
C ASP A 59 10.92 -0.98 10.09
N ALA A 60 9.80 -0.64 10.76
CA ALA A 60 8.77 0.28 10.22
C ALA A 60 8.92 1.73 10.71
N GLU A 61 10.05 2.07 11.34
CA GLU A 61 10.35 3.44 11.78
C GLU A 61 11.08 4.23 10.68
N LYS A 62 10.37 4.49 9.59
CA LYS A 62 10.63 5.70 8.82
C LYS A 62 9.32 6.16 8.18
N PRO A 63 8.60 7.11 8.80
CA PRO A 63 7.40 7.66 8.19
C PRO A 63 7.78 8.28 6.85
N ALA A 64 7.08 7.86 5.80
CA ALA A 64 7.04 8.59 4.55
C ALA A 64 6.27 9.90 4.79
N GLU A 65 6.94 10.85 5.43
CA GLU A 65 6.60 12.25 5.39
C GLU A 65 7.36 12.86 4.21
N SER A 66 6.63 13.21 3.15
CA SER A 66 7.07 14.14 2.10
C SER A 66 5.83 14.48 1.25
N GLY A 67 5.31 15.71 1.23
CA GLY A 67 5.79 16.90 1.90
C GLY A 67 4.93 18.13 1.59
N SER A 68 5.35 19.21 2.25
CA SER A 68 4.99 20.64 2.11
C SER A 68 3.66 21.09 2.68
#